data_AF-A0A9P8KT90-F1
#
_entry.id   AF-A0A9P8KT90-F1
#
_cell.length_a   1.000
_cell.length_b   1.000
_cell.length_c   1.000
_cell.angle_alpha   90.00
_cell.angle_beta   90.00
_cell.angle_gamma   90.00
#
_symmetry.space_group_name_H-M   'P 1'
#
loop_
_entity.id
_entity.type
_entity.pdbx_description
1 polymer ?
#
loop_
_entity_poly.entity_id
_entity_poly.type
_entity_poly.pdbx_seq_one_letter_code
_entity_poly.pdbx_strand_id
1 'polypeptide(L)'
;MNHTSVVINGTVHQSLCKLNHDAGRVYTLGETNSVSGQGAFGVSNVFGSALFILDYELYYASFGVNRMHMHQGTAYRYGAWMPIAQNGTGPSTNPPYYGHVMVSKFIGAHPNTRINNIDLHSDFYSAYAAYENGRLARVVLLNLHEWNPSTDQTEASKAPTTTFTISTGQRGIKYATVELMTAPGALSETNITVAGLSYDYNLAEGKPVRVAKQYESVLRPNNKGEISVPVRYSQAVLLTFN
;
A
#
# COMPACT_ATOMS: atom_id res chain seq x y z
N MET A 1 -1.54 6.13 11.37
CA MET A 1 -1.24 6.62 9.99
C MET A 1 -2.36 7.59 9.59
N ASN A 2 -2.09 8.62 8.76
CA ASN A 2 -3.08 9.66 8.47
C ASN A 2 -3.03 10.07 6.97
N HIS A 3 -4.12 9.82 6.24
CA HIS A 3 -4.27 10.12 4.82
C HIS A 3 -4.29 11.63 4.54
N THR A 4 -4.97 12.41 5.40
CA THR A 4 -5.03 13.87 5.29
C THR A 4 -3.63 14.50 5.33
N SER A 5 -2.69 13.93 6.06
CA SER A 5 -1.28 14.37 6.07
C SER A 5 -0.59 14.13 4.73
N VAL A 6 -0.87 13.00 4.06
CA VAL A 6 -0.38 12.71 2.70
C VAL A 6 -0.96 13.71 1.69
N VAL A 7 -2.26 13.99 1.79
CA VAL A 7 -2.99 14.96 0.95
C VAL A 7 -2.42 16.36 1.11
N ILE A 8 -2.34 16.86 2.35
CA ILE A 8 -1.84 18.21 2.65
C ILE A 8 -0.42 18.38 2.11
N ASN A 9 0.49 17.44 2.41
CA ASN A 9 1.87 17.50 1.95
C ASN A 9 1.98 17.40 0.41
N GLY A 10 1.05 16.69 -0.24
CA GLY A 10 0.99 16.59 -1.70
C GLY A 10 0.56 17.86 -2.43
N THR A 11 -0.10 18.81 -1.75
CA THR A 11 -0.64 20.03 -2.38
C THR A 11 0.42 20.83 -3.15
N VAL A 12 1.61 21.00 -2.56
CA VAL A 12 2.71 21.70 -3.26
C VAL A 12 3.19 20.91 -4.48
N HIS A 13 3.23 19.58 -4.38
CA HIS A 13 3.63 18.70 -5.46
C HIS A 13 2.61 18.67 -6.60
N GLN A 14 1.31 18.84 -6.33
CA GLN A 14 0.29 18.98 -7.38
C GLN A 14 0.55 20.20 -8.26
N SER A 15 0.82 21.35 -7.63
CA SER A 15 1.11 22.60 -8.34
C SER A 15 2.40 22.51 -9.15
N LEU A 16 3.47 21.94 -8.56
CA LEU A 16 4.75 21.72 -9.24
C LEU A 16 4.63 20.71 -10.38
N CYS A 17 3.84 19.65 -10.19
CA CYS A 17 3.58 18.65 -11.22
C CYS A 17 2.89 19.28 -12.42
N LYS A 18 1.79 20.02 -12.17
CA LYS A 18 1.07 20.75 -13.23
C LYS A 18 1.99 21.72 -13.97
N LEU A 19 2.77 22.53 -13.25
CA LEU A 19 3.70 23.49 -13.85
C LEU A 19 4.71 22.80 -14.79
N ASN A 20 5.27 21.66 -14.38
CA ASN A 20 6.22 20.92 -15.21
C ASN A 20 5.54 20.29 -16.43
N HIS A 21 4.37 19.68 -16.25
CA HIS A 21 3.62 19.07 -17.36
C HIS A 21 3.17 20.11 -18.40
N ASP A 22 2.68 21.27 -17.97
CA ASP A 22 2.31 22.38 -18.86
C ASP A 22 3.52 22.89 -19.67
N ALA A 23 4.73 22.74 -19.15
CA ALA A 23 5.99 23.05 -19.82
C ALA A 23 6.57 21.87 -20.64
N GLY A 24 5.84 20.75 -20.78
CA GLY A 24 6.30 19.55 -21.50
C GLY A 24 7.40 18.77 -20.77
N ARG A 25 7.55 18.95 -19.45
CA ARG A 25 8.56 18.29 -18.61
C ARG A 25 7.92 17.26 -17.70
N VAL A 26 8.68 16.24 -17.33
CA VAL A 26 8.28 15.28 -16.29
C VAL A 26 8.55 15.83 -14.90
N TYR A 27 7.76 15.41 -13.92
CA TYR A 27 7.98 15.76 -12.51
C TYR A 27 8.33 14.50 -11.72
N THR A 28 9.49 14.53 -11.05
CA THR A 28 10.04 13.40 -10.29
C THR A 28 10.37 13.84 -8.88
N LEU A 29 10.01 13.03 -7.89
CA LEU A 29 10.55 13.18 -6.53
C LEU A 29 11.89 12.46 -6.45
N GLY A 30 12.98 13.23 -6.47
CA GLY A 30 14.35 12.70 -6.44
C GLY A 30 14.75 12.07 -5.12
N GLU A 31 14.12 12.47 -4.01
CA GLU A 31 14.32 11.88 -2.69
C GLU A 31 13.07 12.13 -1.84
N THR A 32 12.52 11.08 -1.23
CA THR A 32 11.42 11.19 -0.27
C THR A 32 11.37 9.96 0.64
N ASN A 33 10.77 10.09 1.81
CA ASN A 33 10.41 8.97 2.69
C ASN A 33 9.44 9.42 3.82
N SER A 34 9.21 8.55 4.81
CA SER A 34 8.33 8.78 5.97
C SER A 34 8.80 9.89 6.90
N VAL A 35 9.93 9.70 7.59
CA VAL A 35 10.51 10.66 8.54
C VAL A 35 11.96 10.93 8.16
N SER A 36 12.36 12.21 8.15
CA SER A 36 13.74 12.63 7.85
C SER A 36 14.76 12.07 8.86
N GLY A 37 16.06 12.26 8.59
CA GLY A 37 17.11 11.84 9.52
C GLY A 37 17.20 10.32 9.69
N GLN A 38 17.11 9.57 8.59
CA GLN A 38 17.18 8.10 8.56
C GLN A 38 15.95 7.37 9.12
N GLY A 39 14.87 8.11 9.43
CA GLY A 39 13.61 7.57 9.92
C GLY A 39 13.54 7.45 11.44
N ALA A 40 12.32 7.30 11.94
CA ALA A 40 12.03 7.18 13.37
C ALA A 40 11.75 5.71 13.75
N PHE A 41 12.29 5.28 14.90
CA PHE A 41 12.05 3.93 15.43
C PHE A 41 10.60 3.77 15.86
N GLY A 42 10.00 2.63 15.57
CA GLY A 42 8.58 2.35 15.84
C GLY A 42 7.62 3.08 14.89
N VAL A 43 8.14 3.82 13.90
CA VAL A 43 7.34 4.59 12.93
C VAL A 43 7.74 4.23 11.50
N SER A 44 9.02 4.33 11.18
CA SER A 44 9.54 4.11 9.84
C SER A 44 9.85 2.64 9.55
N ASN A 45 10.17 1.85 10.58
CA ASN A 45 10.57 0.44 10.48
C ASN A 45 9.47 -0.55 10.85
N VAL A 46 8.20 -0.16 10.76
CA VAL A 46 7.04 -0.99 11.14
C VAL A 46 6.03 -1.10 10.00
N PHE A 47 5.10 -2.05 10.06
CA PHE A 47 4.09 -2.28 9.02
C PHE A 47 3.27 -1.02 8.66
N GLY A 48 3.06 -0.11 9.61
CA GLY A 48 2.41 1.16 9.35
C GLY A 48 3.14 2.02 8.29
N SER A 49 4.47 1.89 8.16
CA SER A 49 5.21 2.57 7.10
C SER A 49 4.96 1.94 5.72
N ALA A 50 4.68 0.64 5.65
CA ALA A 50 4.28 -0.04 4.41
C ALA A 50 2.92 0.47 3.90
N LEU A 51 1.96 0.66 4.81
CA LEU A 51 0.67 1.28 4.49
C LEU A 51 0.81 2.75 4.08
N PHE A 52 1.67 3.50 4.77
CA PHE A 52 2.02 4.87 4.37
C PHE A 52 2.61 4.91 2.96
N ILE A 53 3.54 4.02 2.61
CA ILE A 53 4.15 3.98 1.27
C ILE A 53 3.10 3.71 0.20
N LEU A 54 2.21 2.74 0.43
CA LEU A 54 1.13 2.46 -0.49
C LEU A 54 0.22 3.68 -0.71
N ASP A 55 -0.17 4.36 0.37
CA ASP A 55 -1.00 5.57 0.28
C ASP A 55 -0.26 6.71 -0.44
N TYR A 56 0.99 6.95 -0.03
CA TYR A 56 1.83 8.05 -0.50
C TYR A 56 2.17 7.92 -1.98
N GLU A 57 2.65 6.76 -2.44
CA GLU A 57 3.02 6.54 -3.83
C GLU A 57 1.79 6.63 -4.76
N LEU A 58 0.65 6.04 -4.35
CA LEU A 58 -0.55 6.05 -5.17
C LEU A 58 -1.24 7.42 -5.20
N TYR A 59 -1.23 8.16 -4.09
CA TYR A 59 -1.72 9.54 -4.07
C TYR A 59 -0.93 10.42 -5.02
N TYR A 60 0.39 10.38 -4.95
CA TYR A 60 1.26 11.20 -5.78
C TYR A 60 1.17 10.82 -7.26
N ALA A 61 1.10 9.52 -7.56
CA ALA A 61 0.86 9.04 -8.92
C ALA A 61 -0.49 9.51 -9.48
N SER A 62 -1.54 9.62 -8.64
CA SER A 62 -2.89 10.00 -9.08
C SER A 62 -3.00 11.42 -9.64
N PHE A 63 -2.10 12.32 -9.24
CA PHE A 63 -2.05 13.69 -9.77
C PHE A 63 -0.86 13.94 -10.71
N GLY A 64 -0.18 12.88 -11.15
CA GLY A 64 0.76 12.94 -12.28
C GLY A 64 2.25 12.93 -11.93
N VAL A 65 2.63 12.68 -10.68
CA VAL A 65 4.05 12.46 -10.36
C VAL A 65 4.56 11.25 -11.14
N ASN A 66 5.55 11.47 -12.00
CA ASN A 66 5.99 10.46 -12.97
C ASN A 66 6.90 9.39 -12.36
N ARG A 67 7.64 9.75 -11.32
CA ARG A 67 8.61 8.88 -10.65
C ARG A 67 8.87 9.37 -9.22
N MET A 68 9.08 8.43 -8.32
CA MET A 68 9.45 8.69 -6.93
C MET A 68 10.64 7.81 -6.56
N HIS A 69 11.64 8.40 -5.90
CA HIS A 69 12.80 7.71 -5.40
C HIS A 69 12.75 7.70 -3.87
N MET A 70 12.32 6.57 -3.33
CA MET A 70 12.22 6.36 -1.89
C MET A 70 13.61 6.15 -1.32
N HIS A 71 14.07 7.10 -0.50
CA HIS A 71 15.47 7.13 -0.06
C HIS A 71 15.83 5.84 0.68
N GLN A 72 17.01 5.30 0.36
CA GLN A 72 17.56 4.08 0.95
C GLN A 72 18.91 4.41 1.59
N GLY A 73 19.31 3.64 2.59
CA GLY A 73 20.64 3.72 3.18
C GLY A 73 20.87 2.59 4.16
N THR A 74 22.14 2.32 4.46
CA THR A 74 22.51 1.22 5.36
C THR A 74 22.04 1.54 6.77
N ALA A 75 21.32 0.60 7.40
CA ALA A 75 20.70 0.75 8.71
C ALA A 75 19.68 1.89 8.86
N TYR A 76 19.15 2.43 7.75
CA TYR A 76 18.08 3.43 7.80
C TYR A 76 16.75 2.75 8.12
N ARG A 77 15.99 3.31 9.06
CA ARG A 77 14.75 2.71 9.56
C ARG A 77 13.64 2.67 8.51
N TYR A 78 13.66 3.62 7.59
CA TYR A 78 12.74 3.66 6.46
C TYR A 78 13.22 2.89 5.23
N GLY A 79 14.41 2.30 5.28
CA GLY A 79 14.95 1.54 4.15
C GLY A 79 14.10 0.32 3.90
N ALA A 80 13.83 0.00 2.64
CA ALA A 80 13.03 -1.17 2.26
C ALA A 80 13.80 -2.48 2.48
N TRP A 81 15.13 -2.45 2.35
CA TRP A 81 15.98 -3.58 2.70
C TRP A 81 17.35 -3.10 3.16
N MET A 82 18.08 -4.00 3.81
CA MET A 82 19.48 -3.83 4.17
C MET A 82 20.28 -4.99 3.57
N PRO A 83 21.17 -4.73 2.60
CA PRO A 83 21.81 -5.81 1.83
C PRO A 83 22.97 -6.50 2.57
N ILE A 84 23.51 -5.89 3.62
CA ILE A 84 24.66 -6.40 4.39
C ILE A 84 24.38 -6.31 5.89
N ALA A 85 25.01 -7.17 6.68
CA ALA A 85 25.03 -6.98 8.13
C ALA A 85 25.96 -5.84 8.52
N GLN A 86 25.54 -4.97 9.43
CA GLN A 86 26.38 -3.92 10.01
C GLN A 86 25.95 -3.67 11.46
N ASN A 87 26.91 -3.65 12.39
CA ASN A 87 26.67 -3.33 13.81
C ASN A 87 25.55 -4.17 14.48
N GLY A 88 25.41 -5.44 14.08
CA GLY A 88 24.40 -6.35 14.64
C GLY A 88 23.00 -6.23 14.03
N THR A 89 22.82 -5.38 13.01
CA THR A 89 21.58 -5.26 12.23
C THR A 89 21.77 -5.78 10.80
N GLY A 90 20.71 -6.37 10.24
CA GLY A 90 20.69 -6.88 8.88
C GLY A 90 21.61 -8.10 8.63
N PRO A 91 21.69 -8.60 7.39
CA PRO A 91 20.85 -8.22 6.25
C PRO A 91 19.37 -8.50 6.50
N SER A 92 18.49 -7.70 5.90
CA SER A 92 17.05 -7.76 6.17
C SER A 92 16.21 -7.24 5.01
N THR A 93 14.98 -7.76 4.93
CA THR A 93 13.88 -7.12 4.22
C THR A 93 13.03 -6.43 5.28
N ASN A 94 12.82 -5.13 5.13
CA ASN A 94 12.14 -4.33 6.14
C ASN A 94 10.68 -4.07 5.73
N PRO A 95 9.82 -3.67 6.69
CA PRO A 95 8.40 -3.40 6.42
C PRO A 95 8.09 -2.50 5.21
N PRO A 96 8.83 -1.38 4.96
CA PRO A 96 8.59 -0.54 3.78
C PRO A 96 8.55 -1.29 2.43
N TYR A 97 9.32 -2.39 2.29
CA TYR A 97 9.36 -3.19 1.07
C TYR A 97 7.97 -3.73 0.66
N TYR A 98 7.17 -4.15 1.64
CA TYR A 98 5.84 -4.71 1.40
C TYR A 98 4.89 -3.67 0.80
N GLY A 99 5.06 -2.38 1.15
CA GLY A 99 4.34 -1.27 0.53
C GLY A 99 4.62 -1.21 -0.98
N HIS A 100 5.90 -1.25 -1.38
CA HIS A 100 6.29 -1.28 -2.80
C HIS A 100 5.77 -2.52 -3.54
N VAL A 101 5.77 -3.69 -2.89
CA VAL A 101 5.18 -4.90 -3.49
C VAL A 101 3.69 -4.67 -3.79
N MET A 102 2.93 -4.12 -2.84
CA MET A 102 1.50 -3.84 -3.05
C MET A 102 1.27 -2.75 -4.12
N VAL A 103 2.09 -1.69 -4.15
CA VAL A 103 2.06 -0.67 -5.20
C VAL A 103 2.31 -1.30 -6.57
N SER A 104 3.33 -2.17 -6.70
CA SER A 104 3.65 -2.83 -7.97
C SER A 104 2.48 -3.70 -8.47
N LYS A 105 1.79 -4.41 -7.56
CA LYS A 105 0.60 -5.21 -7.90
C LYS A 105 -0.58 -4.34 -8.31
N PHE A 106 -0.76 -3.18 -7.69
CA PHE A 106 -1.81 -2.22 -8.06
C PHE A 106 -1.53 -1.51 -9.40
N ILE A 107 -0.27 -1.16 -9.71
CA ILE A 107 0.09 -0.57 -11.00
C ILE A 107 -0.05 -1.60 -12.13
N GLY A 108 0.32 -2.86 -11.85
CA GLY A 108 0.23 -3.96 -12.80
C GLY A 108 1.21 -3.85 -13.97
N ALA A 109 1.11 -4.79 -14.91
CA ALA A 109 2.01 -4.88 -16.06
C ALA A 109 1.53 -4.09 -17.29
N HIS A 110 0.33 -3.51 -17.25
CA HIS A 110 -0.23 -2.79 -18.39
C HIS A 110 0.54 -1.48 -18.62
N PRO A 111 1.00 -1.18 -19.85
CA PRO A 111 1.91 -0.06 -20.12
C PRO A 111 1.27 1.31 -19.91
N ASN A 112 -0.06 1.39 -19.94
CA ASN A 112 -0.82 2.63 -19.86
C ASN A 112 -1.82 2.65 -18.69
N THR A 113 -1.47 2.02 -17.56
CA THR A 113 -2.29 2.10 -16.35
C THR A 113 -2.48 3.56 -15.93
N ARG A 114 -3.73 3.97 -15.72
CA ARG A 114 -4.08 5.29 -15.16
C ARG A 114 -4.61 5.12 -13.75
N ILE A 115 -4.13 5.95 -12.84
CA ILE A 115 -4.49 5.89 -11.43
C ILE A 115 -5.36 7.09 -11.09
N ASN A 116 -6.43 6.85 -10.33
CA ASN A 116 -7.29 7.89 -9.81
C ASN A 116 -7.44 7.71 -8.29
N ASN A 117 -7.27 8.79 -7.52
CA ASN A 117 -7.64 8.81 -6.12
C ASN A 117 -9.17 8.89 -5.98
N ILE A 118 -9.72 8.11 -5.04
CA ILE A 118 -11.13 8.17 -4.66
C ILE A 118 -11.15 8.84 -3.29
N ASP A 119 -11.57 10.10 -3.24
CA ASP A 119 -11.71 10.83 -1.98
C ASP A 119 -12.85 10.24 -1.15
N LEU A 120 -12.49 9.69 0.00
CA LEU A 120 -13.42 9.11 0.98
C LEU A 120 -13.78 10.09 2.09
N HIS A 121 -13.27 11.33 2.03
CA HIS A 121 -13.42 12.37 3.05
C HIS A 121 -13.08 11.87 4.46
N SER A 122 -11.96 11.16 4.58
CA SER A 122 -11.53 10.52 5.82
C SER A 122 -10.03 10.67 6.06
N ASP A 123 -9.67 10.91 7.31
CA ASP A 123 -8.27 10.90 7.76
C ASP A 123 -7.65 9.50 7.75
N PHE A 124 -8.47 8.44 7.80
CA PHE A 124 -8.01 7.09 8.06
C PHE A 124 -8.41 6.07 6.99
N TYR A 125 -9.15 6.50 5.96
CA TYR A 125 -9.47 5.66 4.81
C TYR A 125 -8.96 6.30 3.54
N SER A 126 -8.31 5.50 2.71
CA SER A 126 -7.92 5.93 1.37
C SER A 126 -8.21 4.85 0.35
N ALA A 127 -8.45 5.27 -0.88
CA ALA A 127 -8.82 4.40 -1.97
C ALA A 127 -8.28 4.91 -3.29
N TYR A 128 -7.86 3.96 -4.14
CA TYR A 128 -7.33 4.26 -5.47
C TYR A 128 -7.90 3.28 -6.48
N ALA A 129 -8.23 3.78 -7.67
CA ALA A 129 -8.66 2.98 -8.81
C ALA A 129 -7.61 3.01 -9.91
N ALA A 130 -7.28 1.84 -10.45
CA ALA A 130 -6.44 1.69 -11.64
C ALA A 130 -7.31 1.35 -12.84
N TYR A 131 -7.08 2.04 -13.95
CA TYR A 131 -7.76 1.84 -15.21
C TYR A 131 -6.78 1.41 -16.30
N GLU A 132 -7.17 0.38 -17.05
CA GLU A 132 -6.42 -0.13 -18.20
C GLU A 132 -7.33 -0.01 -19.43
N ASN A 133 -6.88 0.72 -20.46
CA ASN A 133 -7.67 1.03 -21.66
C ASN A 133 -9.06 1.61 -21.35
N GLY A 134 -9.15 2.46 -20.32
CA GLY A 134 -10.39 3.10 -19.88
C GLY A 134 -11.34 2.20 -19.09
N ARG A 135 -10.98 0.93 -18.84
CA ARG A 135 -11.76 -0.01 -18.02
C ARG A 135 -11.19 -0.10 -16.62
N LEU A 136 -12.06 -0.21 -15.61
CA LEU A 136 -11.65 -0.40 -14.23
C LEU A 136 -10.97 -1.77 -14.11
N ALA A 137 -9.68 -1.78 -13.80
CA ALA A 137 -8.89 -3.01 -13.68
C ALA A 137 -8.69 -3.39 -12.22
N ARG A 138 -8.38 -2.41 -11.35
CA ARG A 138 -8.11 -2.66 -9.93
C ARG A 138 -8.62 -1.54 -9.04
N VAL A 139 -8.94 -1.88 -7.80
CA VAL A 139 -9.15 -0.93 -6.70
C VAL A 139 -8.33 -1.39 -5.51
N VAL A 140 -7.64 -0.47 -4.84
CA VAL A 140 -7.06 -0.74 -3.52
C VAL A 140 -7.75 0.13 -2.48
N LEU A 141 -8.08 -0.48 -1.35
CA LEU A 141 -8.67 0.17 -0.18
C LEU A 141 -7.71 0.03 1.00
N LEU A 142 -7.48 1.12 1.73
CA LEU A 142 -6.64 1.14 2.92
C LEU A 142 -7.46 1.55 4.13
N ASN A 143 -7.23 0.85 5.25
CA ASN A 143 -7.70 1.26 6.56
C ASN A 143 -6.49 1.59 7.44
N LEU A 144 -6.24 2.88 7.59
CA LEU A 144 -5.09 3.48 8.26
C LEU A 144 -5.32 3.70 9.76
N HIS A 145 -6.48 3.30 10.29
CA HIS A 145 -6.66 3.21 11.73
C HIS A 145 -5.64 2.23 12.30
N GLU A 146 -4.99 2.68 13.37
CA GLU A 146 -3.96 1.90 14.02
C GLU A 146 -4.59 0.77 14.83
N TRP A 147 -4.06 -0.44 14.65
CA TRP A 147 -4.37 -1.59 15.48
C TRP A 147 -3.07 -2.26 15.91
N ASN A 148 -2.87 -2.42 17.21
CA ASN A 148 -1.74 -3.15 17.77
C ASN A 148 -2.27 -4.14 18.81
N PRO A 149 -2.17 -5.46 18.57
CA PRO A 149 -2.57 -6.46 19.54
C PRO A 149 -1.66 -6.39 20.78
N SER A 150 -2.21 -6.66 21.95
CA SER A 150 -1.52 -6.40 23.23
C SER A 150 -0.40 -7.41 23.53
N THR A 151 -0.51 -8.68 23.12
CA THR A 151 0.56 -9.69 23.23
C THR A 151 0.33 -11.00 22.43
N ASP A 152 -0.92 -11.40 22.14
CA ASP A 152 -1.20 -12.67 21.46
C ASP A 152 -1.51 -12.54 19.95
N GLN A 153 -1.00 -13.48 19.14
CA GLN A 153 -1.36 -13.59 17.71
C GLN A 153 -2.88 -13.81 17.50
N THR A 154 -3.60 -14.35 18.49
CA THR A 154 -5.06 -14.51 18.47
C THR A 154 -5.82 -13.18 18.57
N GLU A 155 -5.17 -12.11 19.05
CA GLU A 155 -5.76 -10.77 19.07
C GLU A 155 -5.66 -10.08 17.71
N ALA A 156 -4.73 -10.49 16.83
CA ALA A 156 -4.65 -9.92 15.48
C ALA A 156 -5.94 -10.14 14.67
N SER A 157 -6.64 -11.26 14.90
CA SER A 157 -7.96 -11.53 14.30
C SER A 157 -9.12 -10.72 14.90
N LYS A 158 -8.90 -10.03 16.03
CA LYS A 158 -9.91 -9.17 16.67
C LYS A 158 -9.89 -7.73 16.17
N ALA A 159 -9.00 -7.40 15.24
CA ALA A 159 -8.89 -6.05 14.69
C ALA A 159 -10.27 -5.56 14.17
N PRO A 160 -10.73 -4.36 14.59
CA PRO A 160 -11.97 -3.79 14.08
C PRO A 160 -11.99 -3.73 12.56
N THR A 161 -13.16 -3.91 11.96
CA THR A 161 -13.33 -4.00 10.51
C THR A 161 -14.36 -3.02 10.01
N THR A 162 -14.02 -2.32 8.93
CA THR A 162 -14.92 -1.45 8.19
C THR A 162 -15.26 -2.13 6.86
N THR A 163 -16.55 -2.20 6.53
CA THR A 163 -17.00 -2.73 5.25
C THR A 163 -17.22 -1.60 4.26
N PHE A 164 -16.47 -1.63 3.16
CA PHE A 164 -16.64 -0.71 2.04
C PHE A 164 -17.59 -1.33 1.01
N THR A 165 -18.38 -0.49 0.34
CA THR A 165 -19.25 -0.92 -0.74
C THR A 165 -18.79 -0.30 -2.04
N ILE A 166 -18.40 -1.13 -3.01
CA ILE A 166 -18.01 -0.70 -4.35
C ILE A 166 -19.17 -0.98 -5.30
N SER A 167 -19.74 0.08 -5.87
CA SER A 167 -20.66 -0.08 -7.00
C SER A 167 -19.86 -0.33 -8.27
N THR A 168 -19.97 -1.53 -8.81
CA THR A 168 -19.32 -1.90 -10.08
C THR A 168 -20.11 -1.41 -11.30
N GLY A 169 -21.34 -0.90 -11.09
CA GLY A 169 -22.30 -0.61 -12.14
C GLY A 169 -22.67 -1.84 -12.96
N GLN A 170 -23.47 -1.67 -14.02
CA GLN A 170 -23.70 -2.73 -15.01
C GLN A 170 -22.50 -2.89 -15.98
N ARG A 171 -21.27 -2.78 -15.49
CA ARG A 171 -20.04 -2.73 -16.32
C ARG A 171 -19.49 -4.10 -16.72
N GLY A 172 -20.29 -5.15 -16.58
CA GLY A 172 -19.87 -6.52 -16.94
C GLY A 172 -18.84 -7.15 -15.99
N ILE A 173 -18.56 -6.50 -14.85
CA ILE A 173 -17.74 -7.08 -13.77
C ILE A 173 -18.51 -8.25 -13.16
N LYS A 174 -17.91 -9.45 -13.18
CA LYS A 174 -18.49 -10.69 -12.65
C LYS A 174 -17.87 -11.08 -11.31
N TYR A 175 -16.62 -10.71 -11.10
CA TYR A 175 -15.91 -10.92 -9.84
C TYR A 175 -14.71 -9.98 -9.69
N ALA A 176 -14.22 -9.92 -8.45
CA ALA A 176 -12.92 -9.38 -8.11
C ALA A 176 -12.12 -10.42 -7.32
N THR A 177 -10.88 -10.68 -7.73
CA THR A 177 -9.90 -11.39 -6.90
C THR A 177 -9.40 -10.44 -5.81
N VAL A 178 -9.32 -10.93 -4.58
CA VAL A 178 -8.93 -10.18 -3.40
C VAL A 178 -7.55 -10.60 -2.93
N GLU A 179 -6.64 -9.66 -2.80
CA GLU A 179 -5.31 -9.84 -2.24
C GLU A 179 -5.11 -8.87 -1.06
N LEU A 180 -4.54 -9.35 0.03
CA LEU A 180 -4.36 -8.56 1.26
C LEU A 180 -2.91 -8.15 1.45
N MET A 181 -2.67 -6.92 1.88
CA MET A 181 -1.42 -6.53 2.55
C MET A 181 -1.70 -6.37 4.05
N THR A 182 -1.05 -7.18 4.88
CA THR A 182 -1.49 -7.38 6.27
C THR A 182 -0.36 -7.86 7.19
N ALA A 183 -0.46 -7.55 8.48
CA ALA A 183 0.46 -7.98 9.55
C ALA A 183 -0.29 -8.09 10.91
N PRO A 184 0.27 -8.62 12.01
CA PRO A 184 -0.44 -8.68 13.29
C PRO A 184 -1.01 -7.34 13.76
N GLY A 185 -0.29 -6.24 13.54
CA GLY A 185 -0.70 -4.86 13.80
C GLY A 185 0.19 -3.83 13.10
N ALA A 186 -0.13 -2.54 13.23
CA ALA A 186 0.61 -1.43 12.61
C ALA A 186 2.08 -1.37 13.04
N LEU A 187 2.38 -1.69 14.31
CA LEU A 187 3.73 -1.68 14.85
C LEU A 187 4.52 -2.98 14.58
N SER A 188 3.99 -3.88 13.75
CA SER A 188 4.69 -5.14 13.44
C SER A 188 5.93 -4.89 12.58
N GLU A 189 7.08 -5.42 13.00
CA GLU A 189 8.31 -5.41 12.19
C GLU A 189 8.43 -6.67 11.32
N THR A 190 7.70 -7.74 11.66
CA THR A 190 7.71 -9.05 11.01
C THR A 190 6.30 -9.58 10.78
N ASN A 191 6.17 -10.79 10.22
CA ASN A 191 4.88 -11.43 9.90
C ASN A 191 4.00 -10.59 8.97
N ILE A 192 4.63 -9.76 8.14
CA ILE A 192 3.97 -8.97 7.11
C ILE A 192 3.81 -9.85 5.88
N THR A 193 2.64 -9.78 5.24
CA THR A 193 2.41 -10.47 3.98
C THR A 193 1.71 -9.58 2.96
N VAL A 194 2.00 -9.82 1.68
CA VAL A 194 1.24 -9.29 0.53
C VAL A 194 0.75 -10.46 -0.30
N ALA A 195 -0.56 -10.58 -0.51
CA ALA A 195 -1.19 -11.74 -1.13
C ALA A 195 -0.68 -13.04 -0.50
N GLY A 196 -0.49 -13.06 0.83
CA GLY A 196 0.06 -14.18 1.60
C GLY A 196 1.55 -14.50 1.42
N LEU A 197 2.31 -13.72 0.63
CA LEU A 197 3.77 -13.88 0.51
C LEU A 197 4.42 -13.10 1.64
N SER A 198 5.38 -13.73 2.31
CA SER A 198 6.40 -13.03 3.09
C SER A 198 7.67 -12.90 2.25
N TYR A 199 8.38 -11.79 2.44
CA TYR A 199 9.71 -11.52 1.90
C TYR A 199 10.72 -11.35 3.03
N ASP A 200 10.38 -11.80 4.25
CA ASP A 200 11.28 -11.77 5.40
C ASP A 200 12.60 -12.47 5.03
N TYR A 201 13.70 -11.77 5.26
CA TYR A 201 15.03 -12.24 4.91
C TYR A 201 15.35 -13.59 5.55
N ASN A 202 14.87 -13.82 6.78
CA ASN A 202 15.16 -15.06 7.50
C ASN A 202 14.45 -16.29 6.92
N LEU A 203 13.43 -16.10 6.07
CA LEU A 203 12.72 -17.22 5.43
C LEU A 203 13.46 -17.74 4.19
N ALA A 204 13.96 -16.84 3.34
CA ALA A 204 14.59 -17.20 2.07
C ALA A 204 15.45 -16.08 1.47
N GLU A 205 16.22 -15.35 2.29
CA GLU A 205 17.12 -14.28 1.87
C GLU A 205 16.42 -13.19 1.03
N GLY A 206 15.18 -12.87 1.40
CA GLY A 206 14.36 -11.86 0.73
C GLY A 206 13.56 -12.38 -0.46
N LYS A 207 13.69 -13.66 -0.83
CA LYS A 207 12.85 -14.30 -1.85
C LYS A 207 11.42 -14.50 -1.34
N PRO A 208 10.41 -14.47 -2.23
CA PRO A 208 9.02 -14.67 -1.82
C PRO A 208 8.79 -16.08 -1.27
N VAL A 209 8.21 -16.16 -0.07
CA VAL A 209 7.77 -17.40 0.57
C VAL A 209 6.28 -17.35 0.88
N ARG A 210 5.52 -18.33 0.39
CA ARG A 210 4.09 -18.51 0.70
C ARG A 210 3.94 -18.98 2.14
N VAL A 211 3.46 -18.10 3.03
CA VAL A 211 3.27 -18.43 4.46
C VAL A 211 1.80 -18.51 4.86
N ALA A 212 0.91 -17.82 4.15
CA ALA A 212 -0.53 -17.90 4.39
C ALA A 212 -1.18 -19.03 3.58
N LYS A 213 -2.00 -19.86 4.23
CA LYS A 213 -2.78 -20.94 3.59
C LYS A 213 -3.91 -20.39 2.71
N GLN A 214 -4.58 -19.35 3.20
CA GLN A 214 -5.57 -18.58 2.44
C GLN A 214 -4.96 -17.22 2.13
N TYR A 215 -4.78 -16.95 0.84
CA TYR A 215 -4.05 -15.77 0.37
C TYR A 215 -4.79 -15.00 -0.73
N GLU A 216 -5.78 -15.64 -1.34
CA GLU A 216 -6.71 -15.07 -2.31
C GLU A 216 -8.14 -15.47 -1.94
N SER A 217 -9.07 -14.56 -2.19
CA SER A 217 -10.50 -14.87 -2.21
C SER A 217 -11.16 -14.20 -3.40
N VAL A 218 -12.42 -14.53 -3.66
CA VAL A 218 -13.18 -13.96 -4.77
C VAL A 218 -14.45 -13.33 -4.23
N LEU A 219 -14.68 -12.06 -4.55
CA LEU A 219 -15.93 -11.37 -4.27
C LEU A 219 -16.72 -11.19 -5.57
N ARG A 220 -18.05 -11.26 -5.46
CA ARG A 220 -18.96 -11.11 -6.61
C ARG A 220 -19.94 -9.97 -6.34
N PRO A 221 -20.32 -9.20 -7.37
CA PRO A 221 -21.40 -8.23 -7.21
C PRO A 221 -22.69 -8.90 -6.79
N ASN A 222 -23.43 -8.26 -5.88
CA ASN A 222 -24.79 -8.65 -5.53
C ASN A 222 -25.79 -8.31 -6.65
N ASN A 223 -27.09 -8.54 -6.43
CA ASN A 223 -28.14 -8.23 -7.41
C ASN A 223 -28.25 -6.73 -7.78
N LYS A 224 -27.62 -5.83 -7.02
CA LYS A 224 -27.52 -4.39 -7.29
C LYS A 224 -26.20 -3.99 -7.97
N GLY A 225 -25.33 -4.95 -8.27
CA GLY A 225 -24.01 -4.69 -8.84
C GLY A 225 -22.99 -4.16 -7.82
N GLU A 226 -23.20 -4.42 -6.52
CA GLU A 226 -22.33 -3.95 -5.44
C GLU A 226 -21.46 -5.07 -4.88
N ILE A 227 -20.20 -4.75 -4.60
CA ILE A 227 -19.27 -5.64 -3.89
C ILE A 227 -19.02 -5.06 -2.49
N SER A 228 -19.26 -5.87 -1.45
CA SER A 228 -18.94 -5.52 -0.05
C SER A 228 -17.55 -6.05 0.30
N VAL A 229 -16.68 -5.17 0.77
CA VAL A 229 -15.25 -5.43 0.98
C VAL A 229 -14.90 -5.12 2.43
N PRO A 230 -14.74 -6.14 3.30
CA PRO A 230 -14.28 -5.93 4.67
C PRO A 230 -12.79 -5.57 4.67
N VAL A 231 -12.42 -4.48 5.35
CA VAL A 231 -11.04 -4.05 5.54
C VAL A 231 -10.81 -3.77 7.02
N ARG A 232 -9.98 -4.61 7.66
CA ARG A 232 -9.65 -4.44 9.08
C ARG A 232 -8.70 -3.28 9.31
N TYR A 233 -8.62 -2.79 10.53
CA TYR A 233 -7.66 -1.76 10.92
C TYR A 233 -6.24 -2.23 10.61
N SER A 234 -5.41 -1.31 10.11
CA SER A 234 -4.05 -1.62 9.67
C SER A 234 -4.03 -2.75 8.64
N GLN A 235 -4.70 -2.54 7.51
CA GLN A 235 -4.72 -3.46 6.36
C GLN A 235 -4.95 -2.68 5.07
N ALA A 236 -4.44 -3.21 3.97
CA ALA A 236 -4.86 -2.83 2.63
C ALA A 236 -5.42 -4.04 1.87
N VAL A 237 -6.44 -3.80 1.05
CA VAL A 237 -7.12 -4.82 0.23
C VAL A 237 -7.07 -4.38 -1.22
N LEU A 238 -6.40 -5.19 -2.06
CA LEU A 238 -6.37 -5.04 -3.50
C LEU A 238 -7.45 -5.92 -4.13
N LEU A 239 -8.27 -5.33 -4.97
CA LEU A 239 -9.27 -5.97 -5.79
C LEU A 239 -8.81 -5.90 -7.24
N THR A 240 -8.75 -7.05 -7.91
CA THR A 240 -8.50 -7.13 -9.36
C THR A 240 -9.75 -7.65 -10.05
N PHE A 241 -10.33 -6.83 -10.93
CA PHE A 241 -11.57 -7.12 -11.64
C PHE A 241 -11.31 -7.89 -12.94
N ASN A 242 -12.28 -8.72 -13.33
CA ASN A 242 -12.27 -9.46 -14.60
C ASN A 242 -12.74 -8.65 -15.80
#